data_AF-A0A453CMT0-F1
#
_entry.id   AF-A0A453CMT0-F1
#
_cell.length_a   1.000
_cell.length_b   1.000
_cell.length_c   1.000
_cell.angle_alpha   90.00
_cell.angle_beta   90.00
_cell.angle_gamma   90.00
#
_symmetry.space_group_name_H-M   'P 1'
#
loop_
_entity.id
_entity.type
_entity.pdbx_description
1 polymer ?
#
loop_
_entity_poly.entity_id
_entity_poly.type
_entity_poly.pdbx_seq_one_letter_code
_entity_poly.pdbx_strand_id
1 'polypeptide(L)'
;VLLGLSGVVLVMLSVLGSMGFFSAVGVKSTLIIMEVIPFLVLAVGVDNMCILVHAVKRQPDGIVLEERISNALVEVGPSITLASLAEVLAFSVSAINPMPATRAFSMFAAMAVLLDFVLQVTAFVALIVYDFRRAEDGRIDCVPCARLKSSTVAGDNGGHQRLHFVARYMKDVHGPILGYRPVKFIVIAVFVGLAFASIAMSTRLQPGLEQKIVLPRDSYLQGYFDDLEKYMKVGPPLYFVVKNFNYSSASENTNQICSINQCNSNSLLNEIARQSLSPETSYIAKPAASWLDDFLIWMSPEAFGCCRKFVNGNYCPPDDQPPCCQLDQDSGSCSSNGACNNCTTCFLHSDLHNGRPSTTQFREKLPWFLDALPSSDCSKGGKGAYSTSLDHSGYENGIIQASAFRTYHTPLNKQTDYVNSLRAARDFSSQMSKDLQ
;
A
#
# COMPACT_ATOMS: atom_id res chain seq x y z
N VAL A 1 32.81 -22.78 -21.59
CA VAL A 1 32.60 -21.41 -21.02
C VAL A 1 31.67 -20.58 -21.89
N LEU A 2 31.87 -20.60 -23.21
CA LEU A 2 31.04 -19.86 -24.17
C LEU A 2 29.53 -20.16 -24.02
N LEU A 3 29.17 -21.45 -23.94
CA LEU A 3 27.79 -21.91 -23.77
C LEU A 3 27.11 -21.34 -22.51
N GLY A 4 27.84 -21.28 -21.40
CA GLY A 4 27.33 -20.72 -20.15
C GLY A 4 27.10 -19.21 -20.24
N LEU A 5 28.05 -18.47 -20.84
CA LEU A 5 27.91 -17.03 -21.05
C LEU A 5 26.75 -16.71 -22.01
N SER A 6 26.59 -17.48 -23.08
CA SER A 6 25.43 -17.32 -23.97
C SER A 6 24.11 -17.65 -23.29
N GLY A 7 24.08 -18.63 -22.38
CA GLY A 7 22.90 -18.92 -21.56
C GLY A 7 22.48 -17.74 -20.69
N VAL A 8 23.43 -17.10 -19.98
CA VAL A 8 23.16 -15.90 -19.19
C VAL A 8 22.66 -14.74 -20.06
N VAL A 9 23.21 -14.55 -21.26
CA VAL A 9 22.74 -13.53 -22.20
C VAL A 9 21.31 -13.80 -22.65
N LEU A 10 20.93 -15.06 -22.91
CA LEU A 10 19.55 -15.42 -23.26
C LEU A 10 18.57 -15.13 -22.12
N VAL A 11 18.94 -15.43 -20.87
CA VAL A 11 18.14 -15.06 -19.69
C VAL A 11 17.97 -13.54 -19.60
N MET A 12 19.03 -12.77 -19.80
CA MET A 12 18.91 -11.30 -19.77
C MET A 12 18.01 -10.78 -20.89
N LEU A 13 18.06 -11.39 -22.08
CA LEU A 13 17.16 -11.06 -23.19
C LEU A 13 15.69 -11.38 -22.88
N SER A 14 15.38 -12.47 -22.17
CA SER A 14 14.00 -12.78 -21.77
C SER A 14 13.44 -11.76 -20.78
N VAL A 15 14.26 -11.34 -19.80
CA VAL A 15 13.89 -10.31 -18.82
C VAL A 15 13.68 -8.95 -19.50
N LEU A 16 14.61 -8.52 -20.36
CA LEU A 16 14.46 -7.29 -21.14
C LEU A 16 13.27 -7.35 -22.11
N GLY A 17 13.01 -8.50 -22.71
CA GLY A 17 11.85 -8.73 -23.59
C GLY A 17 10.53 -8.58 -22.84
N SER A 18 10.42 -9.15 -21.64
CA SER A 18 9.24 -8.99 -20.76
C SER A 18 9.04 -7.52 -20.38
N MET A 19 10.11 -6.83 -19.98
CA MET A 19 10.06 -5.41 -19.64
C MET A 19 9.67 -4.55 -20.84
N GLY A 20 10.21 -4.82 -22.03
CA GLY A 20 9.88 -4.12 -23.26
C GLY A 20 8.41 -4.31 -23.66
N PHE A 21 7.89 -5.53 -23.55
CA PHE A 21 6.49 -5.83 -23.84
C PHE A 21 5.54 -5.05 -22.91
N PHE A 22 5.75 -5.11 -21.60
CA PHE A 22 4.89 -4.39 -20.65
C PHE A 22 5.07 -2.87 -20.69
N SER A 23 6.27 -2.40 -21.05
CA SER A 23 6.49 -0.98 -21.34
C SER A 23 5.70 -0.52 -22.55
N ALA A 24 5.56 -1.34 -23.60
CA ALA A 24 4.75 -1.02 -24.78
C ALA A 24 3.25 -1.00 -24.47
N VAL A 25 2.78 -1.85 -23.54
CA VAL A 25 1.38 -1.86 -23.06
C VAL A 25 1.09 -0.70 -22.07
N GLY A 26 2.12 0.01 -21.59
CA GLY A 26 1.97 1.15 -20.68
C GLY A 26 1.89 0.79 -19.20
N VAL A 27 2.34 -0.41 -18.81
CA VAL A 27 2.41 -0.81 -17.39
C VAL A 27 3.67 -0.21 -16.76
N LYS A 28 3.50 0.51 -15.63
CA LYS A 28 4.61 1.14 -14.93
C LYS A 28 5.55 0.09 -14.33
N SER A 29 6.84 0.16 -14.68
CA SER A 29 7.88 -0.64 -14.05
C SER A 29 8.26 -0.04 -12.68
N THR A 30 8.59 -0.90 -11.72
CA THR A 30 9.01 -0.51 -10.36
C THR A 30 10.45 -0.97 -10.09
N LEU A 31 11.12 -0.34 -9.12
CA LEU A 31 12.51 -0.65 -8.78
C LEU A 31 12.69 -2.11 -8.30
N ILE A 32 11.71 -2.64 -7.57
CA ILE A 32 11.70 -4.03 -7.09
C ILE A 32 11.74 -5.03 -8.25
N ILE A 33 11.03 -4.75 -9.34
CA ILE A 33 10.98 -5.61 -10.54
C ILE A 33 12.35 -5.69 -11.21
N MET A 34 13.04 -4.55 -11.34
CA MET A 34 14.38 -4.50 -11.95
C MET A 34 15.43 -5.25 -11.15
N GLU A 35 15.27 -5.33 -9.83
CA GLU A 35 16.21 -6.03 -8.96
C GLU A 35 15.90 -7.53 -8.86
N VAL A 36 14.66 -7.91 -8.55
CA VAL A 36 14.32 -9.29 -8.16
C VAL A 36 14.13 -10.22 -9.37
N ILE A 37 13.52 -9.73 -10.46
CA ILE A 37 13.19 -10.60 -11.62
C ILE A 37 14.44 -11.19 -12.29
N PRO A 38 15.52 -10.44 -12.55
CA PRO A 38 16.74 -11.02 -13.12
C PRO A 38 17.27 -12.19 -12.30
N PHE A 39 17.30 -12.09 -10.97
CA PHE A 39 17.77 -13.18 -10.11
C PHE A 39 16.85 -14.40 -10.16
N LEU A 40 15.54 -14.17 -10.15
CA LEU A 40 14.55 -15.25 -10.22
C LEU A 40 14.65 -16.03 -11.53
N VAL A 41 14.61 -15.32 -12.67
CA VAL A 41 14.64 -15.96 -13.99
C VAL A 41 16.01 -16.59 -14.26
N LEU A 42 17.10 -16.00 -13.75
CA LEU A 42 18.42 -16.62 -13.83
C LEU A 42 18.48 -17.93 -13.05
N ALA A 43 17.89 -18.01 -11.85
CA ALA A 43 17.87 -19.23 -11.06
C ALA A 43 17.12 -20.36 -11.78
N VAL A 44 15.92 -20.06 -12.30
CA VAL A 44 15.11 -21.03 -13.07
C VAL A 44 15.84 -21.42 -14.36
N GLY A 45 16.32 -20.44 -15.12
CA GLY A 45 16.87 -20.71 -16.44
C GLY A 45 18.20 -21.46 -16.39
N VAL A 46 19.06 -21.16 -15.42
CA VAL A 46 20.31 -21.91 -15.24
C VAL A 46 20.04 -23.37 -14.89
N ASP A 47 19.00 -23.67 -14.09
CA ASP A 47 18.64 -25.05 -13.75
C ASP A 47 18.23 -25.84 -15.01
N ASN A 48 17.28 -25.31 -15.78
CA ASN A 48 16.83 -25.92 -17.04
C ASN A 48 17.99 -26.12 -18.03
N MET A 49 18.86 -25.12 -18.19
CA MET A 49 20.04 -25.20 -19.05
C MET A 49 21.02 -26.29 -18.60
N CYS A 50 21.26 -26.41 -17.30
CA CYS A 50 22.16 -27.42 -16.74
C CYS A 50 21.61 -28.84 -16.95
N ILE A 51 20.31 -29.06 -16.71
CA ILE A 51 19.68 -30.36 -16.93
C ILE A 51 19.78 -30.76 -18.41
N LEU A 52 19.50 -29.83 -19.34
CA LEU A 52 19.56 -30.10 -20.77
C LEU A 52 20.99 -30.45 -21.24
N VAL A 53 22.00 -29.66 -20.86
CA VAL A 53 23.40 -29.94 -21.21
C VAL A 53 23.87 -31.28 -20.63
N HIS A 54 23.47 -31.59 -19.39
CA HIS A 54 23.80 -32.85 -18.76
C HIS A 54 23.14 -34.04 -19.47
N ALA A 55 21.89 -33.89 -19.91
CA ALA A 55 21.18 -34.91 -20.68
C ALA A 55 21.88 -35.21 -22.01
N VAL A 56 22.27 -34.18 -22.76
CA VAL A 56 23.01 -34.35 -24.03
C VAL A 56 24.34 -35.06 -23.81
N LYS A 57 25.10 -34.69 -22.77
CA LYS A 57 26.38 -35.34 -22.44
C LYS A 57 26.24 -36.82 -22.02
N ARG A 58 25.08 -37.20 -21.47
CA ARG A 58 24.80 -38.57 -21.03
C ARG A 58 24.48 -39.52 -22.19
N GLN A 59 24.02 -39.00 -23.32
CA GLN A 59 23.75 -39.80 -24.52
C GLN A 59 25.06 -40.39 -25.10
N PRO A 60 25.02 -41.58 -25.72
CA PRO A 60 26.21 -42.27 -26.22
C PRO A 60 26.87 -41.53 -27.40
N ASP A 61 28.21 -41.55 -27.45
CA ASP A 61 29.03 -40.81 -28.43
C ASP A 61 29.07 -41.44 -29.84
N GLY A 62 28.31 -42.53 -30.09
CA GLY A 62 28.28 -43.26 -31.37
C GLY A 62 27.14 -42.89 -32.32
N ILE A 63 26.30 -41.92 -31.96
CA ILE A 63 25.11 -41.50 -32.70
C ILE A 63 25.36 -40.12 -33.34
N VAL A 64 24.73 -39.85 -34.49
CA VAL A 64 24.76 -38.53 -35.15
C VAL A 64 24.31 -37.44 -34.17
N LEU A 65 25.01 -36.30 -34.15
CA LEU A 65 24.78 -35.21 -33.18
C LEU A 65 23.31 -34.74 -33.11
N GLU A 66 22.62 -34.68 -34.24
CA GLU A 66 21.22 -34.24 -34.30
C GLU A 66 20.29 -35.25 -33.60
N GLU A 67 20.54 -36.54 -33.79
CA GLU A 67 19.77 -37.61 -33.13
C GLU A 67 20.13 -37.69 -31.63
N ARG A 68 21.38 -37.42 -31.25
CA ARG A 68 21.80 -37.31 -29.84
C ARG A 68 21.03 -36.21 -29.10
N ILE A 69 20.91 -35.03 -29.71
CA ILE A 69 20.21 -33.89 -29.11
C ILE A 69 18.70 -34.14 -29.11
N SER A 70 18.15 -34.73 -30.17
CA SER A 70 16.75 -35.15 -30.24
C SER A 70 16.39 -36.11 -29.09
N ASN A 71 17.18 -37.17 -28.89
CA ASN A 71 16.94 -38.16 -27.83
C ASN A 71 17.04 -37.53 -26.43
N ALA A 72 18.01 -36.63 -26.21
CA ALA A 72 18.12 -35.89 -24.94
C ALA A 72 16.92 -34.95 -24.70
N LEU A 73 16.44 -34.28 -25.75
CA LEU A 73 15.27 -33.39 -25.67
C LEU A 73 13.98 -34.17 -25.43
N VAL A 74 13.84 -35.38 -25.99
CA VAL A 74 12.69 -36.28 -25.72
C VAL A 74 12.71 -36.77 -24.27
N GLU A 75 13.89 -37.05 -23.71
CA GLU A 75 14.03 -37.52 -22.32
C GLU A 75 13.71 -36.42 -21.29
N VAL A 76 14.21 -35.19 -21.49
CA VAL A 76 14.17 -34.12 -20.49
C VAL A 76 13.19 -33.01 -20.81
N GLY A 77 12.91 -32.76 -22.09
CA GLY A 77 12.03 -31.69 -22.57
C GLY A 77 10.66 -31.66 -21.89
N PRO A 78 9.94 -32.79 -21.74
CA PRO A 78 8.64 -32.81 -21.04
C PRO A 78 8.71 -32.35 -19.58
N SER A 79 9.83 -32.59 -18.89
CA SER A 79 10.02 -32.13 -17.51
C SER A 79 10.23 -30.63 -17.45
N ILE A 80 11.04 -30.07 -18.36
CA ILE A 80 11.30 -28.61 -18.44
C ILE A 80 10.02 -27.86 -18.84
N THR A 81 9.26 -28.39 -19.81
CA THR A 81 8.00 -27.76 -20.26
C THR A 81 6.95 -27.77 -19.15
N LEU A 82 6.84 -28.87 -18.39
CA LEU A 82 5.91 -28.96 -17.27
C LEU A 82 6.28 -27.99 -16.14
N ALA A 83 7.57 -27.92 -15.78
CA ALA A 83 8.05 -27.02 -14.73
C ALA A 83 7.81 -25.55 -15.09
N SER A 84 8.26 -25.12 -16.28
CA SER A 84 8.08 -23.74 -16.76
C SER A 84 6.61 -23.36 -16.92
N LEU A 85 5.75 -24.26 -17.43
CA LEU A 85 4.32 -24.01 -17.52
C LEU A 85 3.68 -23.84 -16.14
N ALA A 86 4.07 -24.66 -15.16
CA ALA A 86 3.59 -24.55 -13.79
C ALA A 86 3.98 -23.20 -13.16
N GLU A 87 5.22 -22.75 -13.38
CA GLU A 87 5.70 -21.44 -12.90
C GLU A 87 4.95 -20.28 -13.55
N VAL A 88 4.78 -20.30 -14.88
CA VAL A 88 4.01 -19.27 -15.60
C VAL A 88 2.57 -19.19 -15.07
N LEU A 89 1.92 -20.34 -14.85
CA LEU A 89 0.58 -20.38 -14.29
C LEU A 89 0.54 -19.88 -12.84
N ALA A 90 1.50 -20.26 -12.00
CA ALA A 90 1.59 -19.80 -10.62
C ALA A 90 1.76 -18.28 -10.53
N PHE A 91 2.64 -17.69 -11.34
CA PHE A 91 2.77 -16.23 -11.43
C PHE A 91 1.53 -15.57 -12.04
N SER A 92 0.90 -16.20 -13.04
CA SER A 92 -0.34 -15.68 -13.63
C SER A 92 -1.48 -15.60 -12.63
N VAL A 93 -1.67 -16.62 -11.78
CA VAL A 93 -2.66 -16.62 -10.69
C VAL A 93 -2.33 -15.52 -9.66
N SER A 94 -1.05 -15.34 -9.36
CA SER A 94 -0.58 -14.31 -8.42
C SER A 94 -0.88 -12.87 -8.90
N ALA A 95 -1.11 -12.66 -10.20
CA ALA A 95 -1.49 -11.36 -10.76
C ALA A 95 -2.93 -10.91 -10.43
N ILE A 96 -3.78 -11.81 -9.89
CA ILE A 96 -5.16 -11.47 -9.50
C ILE A 96 -5.20 -10.65 -8.18
N ASN A 97 -4.10 -10.64 -7.42
CA ASN A 97 -4.03 -9.95 -6.14
C ASN A 97 -4.32 -8.44 -6.25
N PRO A 98 -5.06 -7.84 -5.29
CA PRO A 98 -5.42 -6.42 -5.33
C PRO A 98 -4.24 -5.50 -5.05
N MET A 99 -3.14 -6.01 -4.48
CA MET A 99 -1.94 -5.23 -4.21
C MET A 99 -1.20 -4.92 -5.54
N PRO A 100 -1.12 -3.64 -5.96
CA PRO A 100 -0.62 -3.28 -7.30
C PRO A 100 0.84 -3.66 -7.51
N ALA A 101 1.66 -3.63 -6.45
CA ALA A 101 3.08 -4.00 -6.53
C ALA A 101 3.28 -5.49 -6.84
N THR A 102 2.57 -6.39 -6.14
CA THR A 102 2.68 -7.84 -6.38
C THR A 102 2.01 -8.24 -7.69
N ARG A 103 0.91 -7.58 -8.05
CA ARG A 103 0.24 -7.75 -9.35
C ARG A 103 1.19 -7.42 -10.51
N ALA A 104 1.83 -6.25 -10.48
CA ALA A 104 2.82 -5.87 -11.49
C ALA A 104 3.98 -6.86 -11.53
N PHE A 105 4.59 -7.15 -10.38
CA PHE A 105 5.69 -8.13 -10.30
C PHE A 105 5.34 -9.48 -10.94
N SER A 106 4.16 -10.02 -10.62
CA SER A 106 3.73 -11.33 -11.09
C SER A 106 3.48 -11.35 -12.61
N MET A 107 2.93 -10.28 -13.19
CA MET A 107 2.75 -10.17 -14.64
C MET A 107 4.10 -10.18 -15.38
N PHE A 108 5.07 -9.38 -14.91
CA PHE A 108 6.41 -9.34 -15.51
C PHE A 108 7.16 -10.67 -15.36
N ALA A 109 7.06 -11.31 -14.19
CA ALA A 109 7.68 -12.61 -13.93
C ALA A 109 7.08 -13.71 -14.83
N ALA A 110 5.76 -13.80 -14.95
CA ALA A 110 5.09 -14.78 -15.81
C ALA A 110 5.54 -14.66 -17.28
N MET A 111 5.60 -13.44 -17.82
CA MET A 111 6.07 -13.21 -19.19
C MET A 111 7.57 -13.49 -19.33
N ALA A 112 8.39 -13.14 -18.34
CA ALA A 112 9.83 -13.37 -18.39
C ALA A 112 10.15 -14.88 -18.38
N VAL A 113 9.51 -15.66 -17.51
CA VAL A 113 9.67 -17.12 -17.48
C VAL A 113 9.14 -17.77 -18.77
N LEU A 114 8.02 -17.27 -19.32
CA LEU A 114 7.50 -17.77 -20.60
C LEU A 114 8.48 -17.50 -21.76
N LEU A 115 9.02 -16.29 -21.85
CA LEU A 115 10.03 -15.95 -22.87
C LEU A 115 11.33 -16.71 -22.66
N ASP A 116 11.75 -16.91 -21.41
CA ASP A 116 12.92 -17.71 -21.04
C ASP A 116 12.76 -19.16 -21.50
N PHE A 117 11.61 -19.78 -21.24
CA PHE A 117 11.29 -21.11 -21.74
C PHE A 117 11.35 -21.20 -23.27
N VAL A 118 10.73 -20.24 -23.97
CA VAL A 118 10.76 -20.20 -25.45
C VAL A 118 12.19 -20.09 -25.97
N LEU A 119 13.01 -19.20 -25.40
CA LEU A 119 14.41 -19.01 -25.78
C LEU A 119 15.28 -20.23 -25.43
N GLN A 120 14.98 -20.95 -24.34
CA GLN A 120 15.68 -22.17 -23.97
C GLN A 120 15.42 -23.32 -24.94
N VAL A 121 14.16 -23.59 -25.26
CA VAL A 121 13.82 -24.70 -26.15
C VAL A 121 14.24 -24.43 -27.61
N THR A 122 14.35 -23.17 -28.00
CA THR A 122 14.74 -22.77 -29.38
C THR A 122 16.22 -22.38 -29.48
N ALA A 123 16.57 -21.19 -29.02
CA ALA A 123 17.89 -20.59 -29.20
C ALA A 123 18.98 -21.34 -28.43
N PHE A 124 18.72 -21.75 -27.20
CA PHE A 124 19.72 -22.45 -26.40
C PHE A 124 20.00 -23.87 -26.93
N VAL A 125 18.97 -24.61 -27.36
CA VAL A 125 19.16 -25.90 -28.06
C VAL A 125 20.02 -25.71 -29.32
N ALA A 126 19.76 -24.67 -30.12
CA ALA A 126 20.58 -24.38 -31.29
C ALA A 126 22.05 -24.06 -30.91
N LEU A 127 22.26 -23.30 -29.84
CA LEU A 127 23.61 -23.01 -29.33
C LEU A 127 24.33 -24.26 -28.84
N ILE A 128 23.62 -25.22 -28.22
CA ILE A 128 24.16 -26.53 -27.87
C ILE A 128 24.63 -27.26 -29.13
N VAL A 129 23.81 -27.32 -30.19
CA VAL A 129 24.22 -27.94 -31.47
C VAL A 129 25.51 -27.31 -31.99
N TYR A 130 25.60 -25.98 -31.99
CA TYR A 130 26.80 -25.27 -32.43
C TYR A 130 28.03 -25.55 -31.54
N ASP A 131 27.85 -25.62 -30.23
CA ASP A 131 28.93 -25.91 -29.28
C ASP A 131 29.49 -27.32 -29.46
N PHE A 132 28.61 -28.31 -29.66
CA PHE A 132 29.03 -29.69 -29.92
C PHE A 132 29.68 -29.86 -31.30
N ARG A 133 29.14 -29.24 -32.36
CA ARG A 133 29.80 -29.23 -33.68
C ARG A 133 31.21 -28.63 -33.61
N ARG A 134 31.36 -27.55 -32.85
CA ARG A 134 32.67 -26.92 -32.60
C ARG A 134 33.62 -27.85 -31.83
N ALA A 135 33.11 -28.58 -30.84
CA ALA A 135 33.89 -29.52 -30.05
C ALA A 135 34.38 -30.71 -30.89
N GLU A 136 33.54 -31.26 -31.77
CA GLU A 136 33.92 -32.30 -32.74
C GLU A 136 35.00 -31.81 -33.72
N ASP A 137 34.94 -30.55 -34.14
CA ASP A 137 35.93 -29.87 -34.98
C ASP A 137 37.28 -29.58 -34.27
N GLY A 138 37.41 -29.88 -32.98
CA GLY A 138 38.64 -29.72 -32.20
C GLY A 138 39.09 -28.26 -32.00
N ARG A 139 38.15 -27.30 -32.00
CA ARG A 139 38.45 -25.85 -31.84
C ARG A 139 38.37 -25.42 -30.37
N ILE A 140 39.29 -24.54 -29.95
CA ILE A 140 39.39 -24.07 -28.56
C ILE A 140 38.21 -23.17 -28.19
N ASP A 141 37.70 -23.33 -26.96
CA ASP A 141 36.42 -22.81 -26.44
C ASP A 141 36.29 -21.26 -26.34
N CYS A 142 37.40 -20.54 -26.21
CA CYS A 142 37.41 -19.07 -26.15
C CYS A 142 37.99 -18.40 -27.41
N VAL A 143 38.66 -19.16 -28.29
CA VAL A 143 39.28 -18.66 -29.53
C VAL A 143 38.86 -19.58 -30.68
N PRO A 144 37.74 -19.28 -31.38
CA PRO A 144 37.19 -20.16 -32.41
C PRO A 144 38.10 -20.38 -33.63
N CYS A 145 39.19 -19.60 -33.75
CA CYS A 145 40.15 -19.66 -34.84
C CYS A 145 41.33 -20.63 -34.59
N ALA A 146 41.52 -21.15 -33.38
CA ALA A 146 42.63 -22.03 -33.04
C ALA A 146 42.16 -23.50 -32.92
N ARG A 147 42.72 -24.39 -33.75
CA ARG A 147 42.50 -25.85 -33.66
C ARG A 147 43.56 -26.48 -32.76
N LEU A 148 43.16 -27.44 -31.92
CA LEU A 148 44.10 -28.33 -31.25
C LEU A 148 44.76 -29.23 -32.30
N LYS A 149 46.10 -29.16 -32.43
CA LYS A 149 46.86 -30.16 -33.19
C LYS A 149 46.84 -31.47 -32.41
N SER A 150 46.09 -32.44 -32.94
CA SER A 150 46.11 -33.84 -32.50
C SER A 150 47.55 -34.37 -32.50
N SER A 151 48.07 -34.72 -31.32
CA SER A 151 49.19 -35.65 -31.20
C SER A 151 48.61 -37.01 -30.84
N THR A 152 48.89 -37.98 -31.71
CA THR A 152 48.66 -39.41 -31.59
C THR A 152 48.81 -39.95 -30.17
N VAL A 153 47.76 -40.60 -29.63
CA VAL A 153 47.89 -41.82 -28.82
C VAL A 153 46.77 -42.77 -29.22
N ALA A 154 47.19 -43.94 -29.71
CA ALA A 154 46.36 -45.08 -30.05
C ALA A 154 45.86 -45.81 -28.79
N GLY A 155 44.67 -46.41 -28.91
CA GLY A 155 44.19 -47.61 -28.22
C GLY A 155 44.43 -47.74 -26.72
N ASP A 156 43.37 -47.59 -25.93
CA ASP A 156 43.09 -48.56 -24.86
C ASP A 156 41.58 -48.68 -24.61
N ASN A 157 41.23 -49.86 -24.14
CA ASN A 157 39.93 -50.49 -24.05
C ASN A 157 38.91 -49.75 -23.17
N GLY A 158 37.65 -50.03 -23.49
CA GLY A 158 36.46 -50.00 -22.63
C GLY A 158 36.56 -49.40 -21.22
N GLY A 159 35.74 -48.38 -21.01
CA GLY A 159 35.02 -48.22 -19.74
C GLY A 159 35.32 -46.93 -18.99
N HIS A 160 34.23 -46.23 -18.67
CA HIS A 160 34.13 -45.12 -17.73
C HIS A 160 34.47 -43.75 -18.29
N GLN A 161 33.54 -43.22 -19.08
CA GLN A 161 33.17 -41.81 -19.03
C GLN A 161 33.17 -41.39 -17.56
N ARG A 162 34.14 -40.55 -17.14
CA ARG A 162 34.33 -40.15 -15.73
C ARG A 162 33.02 -39.61 -15.20
N LEU A 163 32.27 -40.42 -14.44
CA LEU A 163 31.15 -39.93 -13.66
C LEU A 163 31.70 -38.82 -12.77
N HIS A 164 31.20 -37.60 -12.94
CA HIS A 164 31.57 -36.43 -12.15
C HIS A 164 31.63 -36.81 -10.65
N PHE A 165 32.59 -36.26 -9.90
CA PHE A 165 32.76 -36.52 -8.46
C PHE A 165 31.42 -36.49 -7.68
N VAL A 166 30.55 -35.54 -8.04
CA VAL A 166 29.20 -35.39 -7.46
C VAL A 166 28.29 -36.59 -7.76
N ALA A 167 28.27 -37.08 -8.99
CA ALA A 167 27.46 -38.23 -9.37
C ALA A 167 27.95 -39.51 -8.68
N ARG A 168 29.27 -39.65 -8.50
CA ARG A 168 29.86 -40.75 -7.72
C ARG A 168 29.48 -40.66 -6.25
N TYR A 169 29.59 -39.49 -5.63
CA TYR A 169 29.15 -39.27 -4.25
C TYR A 169 27.65 -39.59 -4.06
N MET A 170 26.80 -39.12 -4.97
CA MET A 170 25.35 -39.33 -4.88
C MET A 170 24.99 -40.82 -4.98
N LYS A 171 25.65 -41.54 -5.90
CA LYS A 171 25.42 -42.98 -6.14
C LYS A 171 26.03 -43.87 -5.04
N ASP A 172 27.26 -43.61 -4.64
CA ASP A 172 28.04 -44.55 -3.83
C ASP A 172 27.95 -44.24 -2.32
N VAL A 173 27.63 -43.00 -1.94
CA VAL A 173 27.54 -42.58 -0.53
C VAL A 173 26.12 -42.18 -0.15
N HIS A 174 25.54 -41.18 -0.83
CA HIS A 174 24.26 -40.59 -0.39
C HIS A 174 23.07 -41.55 -0.55
N GLY A 175 22.93 -42.18 -1.72
CA GLY A 175 21.84 -43.12 -2.03
C GLY A 175 21.76 -44.32 -1.07
N PRO A 176 22.86 -45.06 -0.83
CA PRO A 176 22.88 -46.20 0.09
C PRO A 176 22.53 -45.80 1.54
N ILE A 177 23.06 -44.66 2.02
CA ILE A 177 22.78 -44.16 3.37
C ILE A 177 21.28 -43.86 3.56
N LEU A 178 20.65 -43.19 2.59
CA LEU A 178 19.21 -42.91 2.62
C LEU A 178 18.35 -44.17 2.40
N GLY A 179 18.95 -45.23 1.85
CA GLY A 179 18.32 -46.53 1.63
C GLY A 179 18.04 -47.31 2.91
N TYR A 180 18.84 -47.12 3.96
CA TYR A 180 18.68 -47.83 5.24
C TYR A 180 17.33 -47.49 5.90
N ARG A 181 16.56 -48.54 6.25
CA ARG A 181 15.26 -48.41 6.94
C ARG A 181 15.30 -47.47 8.16
N PRO A 182 16.26 -47.55 9.11
CA PRO A 182 16.28 -46.64 10.26
C PRO A 182 16.48 -45.18 9.84
N VAL A 183 17.34 -44.91 8.84
CA VAL A 183 17.58 -43.55 8.33
C VAL A 183 16.31 -42.98 7.71
N LYS A 184 15.55 -43.77 6.94
CA LYS A 184 14.26 -43.32 6.38
C LYS A 184 13.26 -42.93 7.46
N PHE A 185 13.11 -43.76 8.49
CA PHE A 185 12.21 -43.44 9.61
C PHE A 185 12.63 -42.16 10.33
N ILE A 186 13.93 -41.98 10.57
CA ILE A 186 14.47 -40.76 11.19
C ILE A 186 14.19 -39.53 10.32
N VAL A 187 14.48 -39.61 9.02
CA VAL A 187 14.26 -38.50 8.08
C VAL A 187 12.78 -38.11 8.05
N ILE A 188 11.87 -39.09 7.90
CA ILE A 188 10.43 -38.83 7.91
C ILE A 188 10.01 -38.22 9.24
N ALA A 189 10.46 -38.76 10.38
CA ALA A 189 10.12 -38.23 11.69
C ALA A 189 10.60 -36.78 11.88
N VAL A 190 11.80 -36.44 11.40
CA VAL A 190 12.34 -35.07 11.46
C VAL A 190 11.53 -34.12 10.58
N PHE A 191 11.26 -34.46 9.32
CA PHE A 191 10.47 -33.59 8.44
C PHE A 191 9.03 -33.41 8.93
N VAL A 192 8.41 -34.46 9.45
CA VAL A 192 7.08 -34.38 10.06
C VAL A 192 7.10 -33.52 11.33
N GLY A 193 8.11 -33.69 12.18
CA GLY A 193 8.32 -32.85 13.36
C GLY A 193 8.52 -31.38 13.01
N LEU A 194 9.35 -31.07 12.00
CA LEU A 194 9.56 -29.72 11.50
C LEU A 194 8.29 -29.13 10.88
N ALA A 195 7.49 -29.94 10.17
CA ALA A 195 6.21 -29.50 9.61
C ALA A 195 5.21 -29.11 10.72
N PHE A 196 5.04 -29.95 11.75
CA PHE A 196 4.18 -29.63 12.88
C PHE A 196 4.68 -28.42 13.68
N ALA A 197 5.99 -28.30 13.88
CA ALA A 197 6.60 -27.14 14.51
C ALA A 197 6.34 -25.85 13.70
N SER A 198 6.46 -25.91 12.38
CA SER A 198 6.18 -24.79 11.48
C SER A 198 4.70 -24.39 11.51
N ILE A 199 3.78 -25.36 11.52
CA ILE A 199 2.33 -25.11 11.64
C ILE A 199 2.04 -24.44 12.99
N ALA A 200 2.60 -24.94 14.10
CA ALA A 200 2.41 -24.36 15.41
C ALA A 200 2.93 -22.91 15.49
N MET A 201 4.12 -22.65 14.91
CA MET A 201 4.74 -21.33 14.91
C MET A 201 4.09 -20.33 13.95
N SER A 202 3.42 -20.80 12.89
CA SER A 202 2.76 -19.91 11.91
C SER A 202 1.70 -19.00 12.54
N THR A 203 1.08 -19.42 13.64
CA THR A 203 0.09 -18.63 14.40
C THR A 203 0.67 -17.38 15.08
N ARG A 204 2.00 -17.31 15.24
CA ARG A 204 2.69 -16.17 15.87
C ARG A 204 3.19 -15.14 14.86
N LEU A 205 2.95 -15.35 13.57
CA LEU A 205 3.36 -14.41 12.52
C LEU A 205 2.56 -13.12 12.67
N GLN A 206 3.22 -12.04 13.07
CA GLN A 206 2.59 -10.72 13.15
C GLN A 206 2.42 -10.15 11.73
N PRO A 207 1.18 -9.83 11.30
CA PRO A 207 0.96 -9.23 10.00
C PRO A 207 1.41 -7.76 10.03
N GLY A 208 2.28 -7.38 9.11
CA GLY A 208 2.72 -5.99 9.00
C GLY A 208 4.04 -5.81 8.26
N LEU A 209 4.26 -4.59 7.81
CA LEU A 209 5.54 -4.02 7.41
C LEU A 209 5.75 -2.71 8.20
N GLU A 210 6.63 -2.73 9.19
CA GLU A 210 6.99 -1.53 9.95
C GLU A 210 7.69 -0.52 9.05
N GLN A 211 7.32 0.75 9.18
CA GLN A 211 7.86 1.84 8.34
C GLN A 211 9.38 1.96 8.48
N LYS A 212 9.92 1.71 9.68
CA LYS A 212 11.35 1.76 9.99
C LYS A 212 12.17 0.73 9.20
N ILE A 213 11.60 -0.44 8.90
CA ILE A 213 12.29 -1.53 8.19
C ILE A 213 12.49 -1.20 6.71
N VAL A 214 11.60 -0.39 6.13
CA VAL A 214 11.68 0.04 4.72
C VAL A 214 12.78 1.10 4.51
N LEU A 215 13.17 1.80 5.58
CA LEU A 215 14.16 2.85 5.51
C LEU A 215 15.59 2.31 5.59
N PRO A 216 16.56 2.94 4.89
CA PRO A 216 17.97 2.67 5.10
C PRO A 216 18.37 2.82 6.57
N ARG A 217 19.31 1.99 7.04
CA ARG A 217 19.78 1.98 8.44
C ARG A 217 20.36 3.31 8.90
N ASP A 218 21.00 4.03 7.99
CA ASP A 218 21.64 5.32 8.27
C ASP A 218 20.74 6.53 7.98
N SER A 219 19.45 6.31 7.72
CA SER A 219 18.52 7.40 7.45
C SER A 219 18.19 8.19 8.72
N TYR A 220 18.22 9.53 8.64
CA TYR A 220 17.78 10.41 9.74
C TYR A 220 16.33 10.14 10.17
N LEU A 221 15.50 9.58 9.27
CA LEU A 221 14.13 9.22 9.57
C LEU A 221 14.02 8.12 10.63
N GLN A 222 15.06 7.31 10.83
CA GLN A 222 15.07 6.33 11.92
C GLN A 222 14.97 7.01 13.29
N GLY A 223 15.81 8.03 13.53
CA GLY A 223 15.78 8.82 14.76
C GLY A 223 14.48 9.62 14.89
N TYR A 224 13.97 10.17 13.79
CA TYR A 224 12.69 10.87 13.78
C TYR A 224 11.52 9.97 14.24
N PHE A 225 11.44 8.73 13.77
CA PHE A 225 10.38 7.80 14.19
C PHE A 225 10.53 7.38 15.66
N ASP A 226 11.77 7.21 16.14
CA ASP A 226 12.04 6.92 17.54
C ASP A 226 11.62 8.09 18.46
N ASP A 227 11.88 9.33 18.02
CA ASP A 227 11.44 10.54 18.73
C ASP A 227 9.91 10.70 18.67
N LEU A 228 9.29 10.37 17.53
CA LEU A 228 7.83 10.42 17.39
C LEU A 228 7.16 9.43 18.34
N GLU A 229 7.65 8.19 18.44
CA GLU A 229 7.15 7.18 19.38
C GLU A 229 7.30 7.63 20.85
N LYS A 230 8.42 8.27 21.19
CA LYS A 230 8.75 8.65 22.57
C LYS A 230 8.04 9.92 23.03
N TYR A 231 8.01 10.95 22.20
CA TYR A 231 7.60 12.30 22.58
C TYR A 231 6.19 12.65 22.10
N MET A 232 5.70 12.10 20.98
CA MET A 232 4.42 12.49 20.43
C MET A 232 3.26 11.95 21.29
N LYS A 233 2.43 12.86 21.80
CA LYS A 233 1.27 12.53 22.67
C LYS A 233 -0.07 12.53 21.94
N VAL A 234 -0.08 12.85 20.65
CA VAL A 234 -1.29 12.89 19.81
C VAL A 234 -1.01 12.15 18.51
N GLY A 235 -1.96 11.32 18.08
CA GLY A 235 -1.87 10.61 16.82
C GLY A 235 -2.29 11.45 15.61
N PRO A 236 -2.43 10.80 14.45
CA PRO A 236 -2.93 11.44 13.24
C PRO A 236 -4.34 12.04 13.43
N PRO A 237 -4.68 13.12 12.72
CA PRO A 237 -6.03 13.66 12.74
C PRO A 237 -7.01 12.69 12.04
N LEU A 238 -8.21 12.57 12.60
CA LEU A 238 -9.31 11.77 12.09
C LEU A 238 -10.46 12.71 11.70
N TYR A 239 -11.06 12.49 10.54
CA TYR A 239 -12.18 13.28 10.03
C TYR A 239 -13.39 12.38 9.82
N PHE A 240 -14.45 12.60 10.58
CA PHE A 240 -15.75 11.97 10.35
C PHE A 240 -16.52 12.81 9.34
N VAL A 241 -16.77 12.25 8.16
CA VAL A 241 -17.44 12.96 7.06
C VAL A 241 -18.90 12.54 6.97
N VAL A 242 -19.80 13.49 7.15
CA VAL A 242 -21.25 13.29 6.98
C VAL A 242 -21.65 13.85 5.62
N LYS A 243 -22.38 13.05 4.84
CA LYS A 243 -22.86 13.41 3.51
C LYS A 243 -24.36 13.74 3.53
N ASN A 244 -24.79 14.62 2.65
CA ASN A 244 -26.19 15.00 2.46
C ASN A 244 -26.90 15.44 3.74
N PHE A 245 -26.25 16.27 4.54
CA PHE A 245 -26.84 16.80 5.75
C PHE A 245 -27.91 17.83 5.41
N ASN A 246 -29.16 17.53 5.73
CA ASN A 246 -30.28 18.45 5.56
C ASN A 246 -30.54 19.19 6.87
N TYR A 247 -30.42 20.53 6.86
CA TYR A 247 -30.68 21.37 8.03
C TYR A 247 -32.16 21.77 8.18
N SER A 248 -33.05 21.31 7.30
CA SER A 248 -34.46 21.74 7.29
C SER A 248 -35.11 21.70 8.68
N SER A 249 -35.92 22.72 9.03
CA SER A 249 -36.65 22.78 10.30
C SER A 249 -37.61 21.61 10.53
N ALA A 250 -37.97 20.89 9.46
CA ALA A 250 -38.78 19.66 9.51
C ALA A 250 -37.94 18.38 9.71
N SER A 251 -36.62 18.47 9.63
CA SER A 251 -35.71 17.33 9.76
C SER A 251 -35.06 17.29 11.15
N GLU A 252 -35.01 16.11 11.76
CA GLU A 252 -34.38 15.90 13.08
C GLU A 252 -32.84 15.74 13.00
N ASN A 253 -32.27 15.81 11.79
CA ASN A 253 -30.84 15.59 11.51
C ASN A 253 -29.92 16.43 12.38
N THR A 254 -30.28 17.69 12.64
CA THR A 254 -29.47 18.59 13.49
C THR A 254 -29.29 17.99 14.88
N ASN A 255 -30.37 17.49 15.50
CA ASN A 255 -30.35 16.90 16.84
C ASN A 255 -29.65 15.54 16.88
N GLN A 256 -29.61 14.82 15.76
CA GLN A 256 -28.84 13.58 15.62
C GLN A 256 -27.34 13.80 15.47
N ILE A 257 -26.88 15.02 15.19
CA ILE A 257 -25.45 15.32 15.01
C ILE A 257 -24.89 16.17 16.15
N CYS A 258 -25.59 17.23 16.57
CA CYS A 258 -25.10 18.23 17.51
C CYS A 258 -24.84 17.68 18.93
N SER A 259 -24.05 18.39 19.75
CA SER A 259 -23.73 18.00 21.14
C SER A 259 -24.20 19.00 22.21
N ILE A 260 -24.85 20.08 21.80
CA ILE A 260 -25.37 21.11 22.71
C ILE A 260 -26.75 20.76 23.29
N ASN A 261 -27.33 21.69 24.04
CA ASN A 261 -28.68 21.53 24.59
C ASN A 261 -29.70 21.19 23.49
N GLN A 262 -30.69 20.35 23.85
CA GLN A 262 -31.75 19.84 22.96
C GLN A 262 -31.27 18.89 21.83
N CYS A 263 -30.00 18.47 21.84
CA CYS A 263 -29.52 17.40 20.96
C CYS A 263 -29.78 16.02 21.57
N ASN A 264 -29.82 14.99 20.74
CA ASN A 264 -30.01 13.62 21.21
C ASN A 264 -28.80 13.13 22.01
N SER A 265 -29.01 12.32 23.03
CA SER A 265 -27.93 11.73 23.83
C SER A 265 -27.05 10.77 23.03
N ASN A 266 -27.61 10.14 21.98
CA ASN A 266 -26.92 9.29 21.02
C ASN A 266 -26.53 10.02 19.72
N SER A 267 -26.42 11.34 19.76
CA SER A 267 -25.97 12.10 18.59
C SER A 267 -24.52 11.74 18.21
N LEU A 268 -24.16 11.97 16.95
CA LEU A 268 -22.81 11.68 16.43
C LEU A 268 -21.71 12.28 17.31
N LEU A 269 -21.84 13.55 17.69
CA LEU A 269 -20.80 14.24 18.46
C LEU A 269 -20.78 13.82 19.93
N ASN A 270 -21.93 13.56 20.54
CA ASN A 270 -21.98 13.01 21.90
C ASN A 270 -21.38 11.61 21.95
N GLU A 271 -21.62 10.81 20.92
CA GLU A 271 -21.06 9.46 20.83
C GLU A 271 -19.55 9.50 20.57
N ILE A 272 -19.04 10.40 19.70
CA ILE A 272 -17.59 10.61 19.55
C ILE A 272 -16.96 11.06 20.88
N ALA A 273 -17.61 11.96 21.61
CA ALA A 273 -17.15 12.39 22.93
C ALA A 273 -17.12 11.21 23.91
N ARG A 274 -18.14 10.34 23.89
CA ARG A 274 -18.20 9.11 24.69
C ARG A 274 -17.06 8.16 24.35
N GLN A 275 -16.78 7.94 23.07
CA GLN A 275 -15.67 7.09 22.62
C GLN A 275 -14.30 7.66 23.04
N SER A 276 -14.17 8.99 23.11
CA SER A 276 -12.93 9.63 23.57
C SER A 276 -12.62 9.42 25.06
N LEU A 277 -13.61 9.01 25.86
CA LEU A 277 -13.41 8.64 27.27
C LEU A 277 -12.76 7.25 27.42
N SER A 278 -12.84 6.40 26.39
CA SER A 278 -12.22 5.06 26.35
C SER A 278 -11.21 4.95 25.20
N PRO A 279 -10.09 5.71 25.24
CA PRO A 279 -9.13 5.81 24.14
C PRO A 279 -8.40 4.49 23.81
N GLU A 280 -8.29 3.58 24.79
CA GLU A 280 -7.59 2.29 24.62
C GLU A 280 -8.27 1.35 23.60
N THR A 281 -9.59 1.47 23.44
CA THR A 281 -10.38 0.63 22.52
C THR A 281 -10.82 1.39 21.28
N SER A 282 -11.22 2.66 21.44
CA SER A 282 -11.72 3.50 20.35
C SER A 282 -10.60 4.13 19.52
N TYR A 283 -9.40 4.25 20.09
CA TYR A 283 -8.27 5.00 19.53
C TYR A 283 -8.60 6.47 19.24
N ILE A 284 -9.61 7.06 19.88
CA ILE A 284 -9.97 8.47 19.77
C ILE A 284 -9.45 9.20 21.00
N ALA A 285 -8.56 10.18 20.82
CA ALA A 285 -7.90 10.87 21.93
C ALA A 285 -8.70 12.05 22.49
N LYS A 286 -9.54 12.69 21.66
CA LYS A 286 -10.28 13.91 21.99
C LYS A 286 -11.69 13.90 21.40
N PRO A 287 -12.62 14.69 21.95
CA PRO A 287 -13.89 14.97 21.29
C PRO A 287 -13.66 15.65 19.93
N ALA A 288 -14.61 15.50 19.01
CA ALA A 288 -14.53 16.16 17.71
C ALA A 288 -14.88 17.66 17.81
N ALA A 289 -14.15 18.47 17.05
CA ALA A 289 -14.52 19.84 16.79
C ALA A 289 -15.77 19.88 15.90
N SER A 290 -16.73 20.73 16.27
CA SER A 290 -18.06 20.80 15.65
C SER A 290 -18.34 22.19 15.12
N TRP A 291 -18.36 22.31 13.79
CA TRP A 291 -18.79 23.54 13.13
C TRP A 291 -20.26 23.85 13.44
N LEU A 292 -21.09 22.81 13.62
CA LEU A 292 -22.52 22.93 13.86
C LEU A 292 -22.81 23.50 15.26
N ASP A 293 -22.14 22.99 16.28
CA ASP A 293 -22.32 23.48 17.66
C ASP A 293 -21.80 24.91 17.79
N ASP A 294 -20.62 25.18 17.23
CA ASP A 294 -20.03 26.52 17.25
C ASP A 294 -20.86 27.54 16.46
N PHE A 295 -21.47 27.12 15.34
CA PHE A 295 -22.42 27.95 14.60
C PHE A 295 -23.69 28.26 15.41
N LEU A 296 -24.26 27.26 16.09
CA LEU A 296 -25.47 27.45 16.90
C LEU A 296 -25.20 28.33 18.12
N ILE A 297 -24.02 28.22 18.73
CA ILE A 297 -23.57 29.11 19.80
C ILE A 297 -23.34 30.52 19.26
N TRP A 298 -22.69 30.67 18.10
CA TRP A 298 -22.42 31.97 17.47
C TRP A 298 -23.70 32.74 17.14
N MET A 299 -24.77 32.04 16.77
CA MET A 299 -26.09 32.65 16.51
C MET A 299 -26.96 32.83 17.75
N SER A 300 -26.57 32.30 18.91
CA SER A 300 -27.38 32.37 20.12
C SER A 300 -27.57 33.83 20.54
N PRO A 301 -28.80 34.27 20.88
CA PRO A 301 -29.05 35.60 21.43
C PRO A 301 -28.31 35.87 22.75
N GLU A 302 -27.91 34.81 23.46
CA GLU A 302 -27.12 34.92 24.70
C GLU A 302 -25.67 35.34 24.42
N ALA A 303 -25.16 35.05 23.23
CA ALA A 303 -23.82 35.42 22.77
C ALA A 303 -23.84 36.77 22.03
N PHE A 304 -24.21 37.84 22.75
CA PHE A 304 -24.43 39.19 22.20
C PHE A 304 -23.27 39.72 21.32
N GLY A 305 -22.02 39.34 21.63
CA GLY A 305 -20.82 39.76 20.89
C GLY A 305 -20.57 39.04 19.56
N CYS A 306 -21.35 38.00 19.23
CA CYS A 306 -21.08 37.11 18.09
C CYS A 306 -21.84 37.52 16.81
N CYS A 307 -23.10 37.09 16.66
CA CYS A 307 -23.89 37.44 15.48
C CYS A 307 -24.58 38.79 15.68
N ARG A 308 -24.07 39.82 15.00
CA ARG A 308 -24.63 41.17 15.00
C ARG A 308 -25.04 41.60 13.60
N LYS A 309 -26.07 42.44 13.52
CA LYS A 309 -26.53 43.07 12.28
C LYS A 309 -26.75 44.56 12.48
N PHE A 310 -26.52 45.33 11.43
CA PHE A 310 -26.96 46.72 11.39
C PHE A 310 -28.49 46.78 11.26
N VAL A 311 -29.08 47.94 11.58
CA VAL A 311 -30.52 48.22 11.35
C VAL A 311 -30.93 47.93 9.90
N ASN A 312 -29.99 48.09 8.95
CA ASN A 312 -30.18 47.83 7.52
C ASN A 312 -30.17 46.33 7.15
N GLY A 313 -29.97 45.43 8.12
CA GLY A 313 -29.93 43.99 7.91
C GLY A 313 -28.56 43.42 7.49
N ASN A 314 -27.55 44.27 7.22
CA ASN A 314 -26.21 43.84 6.86
C ASN A 314 -25.42 43.30 8.07
N TYR A 315 -24.43 42.45 7.80
CA TYR A 315 -23.52 41.92 8.81
C TYR A 315 -22.77 43.05 9.52
N CYS A 316 -22.80 43.05 10.85
CA CYS A 316 -22.01 43.96 11.68
C CYS A 316 -20.85 43.17 12.30
N PRO A 317 -19.59 43.44 11.92
CA PRO A 317 -18.44 42.73 12.47
C PRO A 317 -18.25 43.10 13.95
N PRO A 318 -17.49 42.31 14.72
CA PRO A 318 -17.10 42.63 16.10
C PRO A 318 -16.43 44.00 16.27
N ASP A 319 -16.46 44.57 17.48
CA ASP A 319 -15.97 45.93 17.74
C ASP A 319 -14.45 46.06 17.60
N ASP A 320 -13.74 44.93 17.70
CA ASP A 320 -12.31 44.80 17.50
C ASP A 320 -11.90 44.62 16.02
N GLN A 321 -12.83 44.78 15.07
CA GLN A 321 -12.59 44.55 13.64
C GLN A 321 -13.09 45.72 12.76
N PRO A 322 -12.44 46.01 11.62
CA PRO A 322 -12.94 47.00 10.66
C PRO A 322 -14.31 46.63 10.09
N PRO A 323 -15.22 47.61 9.89
CA PRO A 323 -15.03 49.06 10.06
C PRO A 323 -15.36 49.59 11.47
N CYS A 324 -15.64 48.73 12.46
CA CYS A 324 -16.03 49.13 13.81
C CYS A 324 -14.90 49.80 14.60
N CYS A 325 -13.66 49.46 14.26
CA CYS A 325 -12.49 50.15 14.74
C CYS A 325 -11.57 50.63 13.63
N GLN A 326 -10.77 51.63 13.98
CA GLN A 326 -9.67 52.09 13.16
C GLN A 326 -8.39 51.37 13.61
N LEU A 327 -7.74 50.67 12.68
CA LEU A 327 -6.44 50.06 12.95
C LEU A 327 -5.36 51.13 12.95
N ASP A 328 -4.69 51.28 14.08
CA ASP A 328 -3.48 52.08 14.18
C ASP A 328 -2.30 51.29 13.58
N GLN A 329 -1.78 51.77 12.44
CA GLN A 329 -0.76 51.05 11.65
C GLN A 329 0.58 50.85 12.41
N ASP A 330 0.87 51.69 13.41
CA ASP A 330 2.13 51.66 14.16
C ASP A 330 2.09 50.77 15.41
N SER A 331 0.92 50.55 16.02
CA SER A 331 0.76 49.79 17.27
C SER A 331 -0.01 48.48 17.11
N GLY A 332 -0.68 48.26 15.96
CA GLY A 332 -1.58 47.11 15.75
C GLY A 332 -2.80 47.11 16.69
N SER A 333 -3.01 48.18 17.44
CA SER A 333 -4.17 48.35 18.32
C SER A 333 -5.37 48.86 17.53
N CYS A 334 -6.54 48.38 17.92
CA CYS A 334 -7.81 48.70 17.28
C CYS A 334 -8.57 49.63 18.24
N SER A 335 -8.69 50.90 17.83
CA SER A 335 -9.35 51.96 18.60
C SER A 335 -10.79 52.09 18.12
N SER A 336 -11.77 51.90 19.03
CA SER A 336 -13.20 51.93 18.70
C SER A 336 -13.60 53.30 18.13
N ASN A 337 -14.21 53.29 16.93
CA ASN A 337 -14.56 54.51 16.20
C ASN A 337 -16.08 54.81 16.25
N GLY A 338 -16.82 54.12 17.12
CA GLY A 338 -18.28 54.29 17.29
C GLY A 338 -19.14 53.95 16.06
N ALA A 339 -18.54 53.47 14.97
CA ALA A 339 -19.22 53.15 13.71
C ALA A 339 -20.25 52.01 13.85
N CYS A 340 -20.10 51.16 14.88
CA CYS A 340 -20.94 49.99 15.13
C CYS A 340 -21.85 50.13 16.36
N ASN A 341 -22.06 51.35 16.86
CA ASN A 341 -22.95 51.61 18.01
C ASN A 341 -24.44 51.27 17.73
N ASN A 342 -24.84 51.20 16.47
CA ASN A 342 -26.22 50.90 16.05
C ASN A 342 -26.44 49.41 15.70
N CYS A 343 -25.55 48.53 16.15
CA CYS A 343 -25.68 47.09 15.89
C CYS A 343 -26.57 46.41 16.93
N THR A 344 -27.41 45.49 16.48
CA THR A 344 -28.25 44.64 17.33
C THR A 344 -27.92 43.17 17.11
N THR A 345 -28.35 42.30 18.01
CA THR A 345 -28.20 40.86 17.82
C THR A 345 -28.92 40.40 16.56
N CYS A 346 -28.41 39.36 15.90
CA CYS A 346 -29.04 38.83 14.70
C CYS A 346 -30.48 38.37 14.95
N PHE A 347 -30.74 37.76 16.11
CA PHE A 347 -32.02 37.18 16.49
C PHE A 347 -32.36 37.47 17.95
N LEU A 348 -33.65 37.50 18.24
CA LEU A 348 -34.21 37.44 19.60
C LEU A 348 -34.62 36.00 19.93
N HIS A 349 -34.85 35.71 21.22
CA HIS A 349 -35.33 34.40 21.65
C HIS A 349 -36.67 34.00 20.99
N SER A 350 -37.54 34.97 20.69
CA SER A 350 -38.82 34.75 20.00
C SER A 350 -38.66 34.30 18.54
N ASP A 351 -37.52 34.59 17.92
CA ASP A 351 -37.29 34.35 16.49
C ASP A 351 -36.74 32.95 16.21
N LEU A 352 -36.36 32.22 17.27
CA LEU A 352 -35.78 30.88 17.23
C LEU A 352 -36.77 29.86 17.78
N HIS A 353 -36.97 28.75 17.08
CA HIS A 353 -37.83 27.67 17.54
C HIS A 353 -37.04 26.73 18.45
N ASN A 354 -37.30 26.75 19.77
CA ASN A 354 -36.54 26.00 20.77
C ASN A 354 -35.02 26.25 20.70
N GLY A 355 -34.61 27.49 20.41
CA GLY A 355 -33.20 27.86 20.25
C GLY A 355 -32.57 27.36 18.93
N ARG A 356 -33.37 26.90 17.97
CA ARG A 356 -32.92 26.52 16.61
C ARG A 356 -33.39 27.54 15.57
N PRO A 357 -32.52 27.94 14.62
CA PRO A 357 -32.90 28.77 13.48
C PRO A 357 -33.73 27.97 12.47
N SER A 358 -34.57 28.67 11.71
CA SER A 358 -35.26 28.09 10.55
C SER A 358 -34.28 27.81 9.41
N THR A 359 -34.70 27.02 8.43
CA THR A 359 -33.90 26.71 7.24
C THR A 359 -33.45 27.98 6.49
N THR A 360 -34.30 29.00 6.43
CA THR A 360 -33.98 30.28 5.78
C THR A 360 -32.98 31.10 6.58
N GLN A 361 -33.14 31.16 7.90
CA GLN A 361 -32.21 31.84 8.81
C GLN A 361 -30.83 31.18 8.78
N PHE A 362 -30.77 29.84 8.81
CA PHE A 362 -29.54 29.08 8.65
C PHE A 362 -28.83 29.43 7.35
N ARG A 363 -29.57 29.42 6.23
CA ARG A 363 -29.04 29.72 4.91
C ARG A 363 -28.57 31.18 4.77
N GLU A 364 -29.12 32.10 5.53
CA GLU A 364 -28.67 33.49 5.48
C GLU A 364 -27.39 33.71 6.30
N LYS A 365 -27.24 33.01 7.42
CA LYS A 365 -26.22 33.32 8.43
C LYS A 365 -25.02 32.39 8.44
N LEU A 366 -25.12 31.18 7.89
CA LEU A 366 -23.96 30.29 7.78
C LEU A 366 -22.76 30.93 7.05
N PRO A 367 -22.91 31.67 5.93
CA PRO A 367 -21.76 32.25 5.24
C PRO A 367 -21.09 33.33 6.10
N TRP A 368 -21.89 34.08 6.86
CA TRP A 368 -21.37 35.08 7.80
C TRP A 368 -20.53 34.43 8.89
N PHE A 369 -20.97 33.28 9.43
CA PHE A 369 -20.18 32.51 10.38
C PHE A 369 -18.87 31.98 9.78
N LEU A 370 -18.92 31.45 8.56
CA LEU A 370 -17.75 30.91 7.88
C LEU A 370 -16.74 32.00 7.50
N ASP A 371 -17.17 33.26 7.36
CA ASP A 371 -16.30 34.41 7.17
C ASP A 371 -15.94 35.14 8.48
N ALA A 372 -16.61 34.84 9.59
CA ALA A 372 -16.37 35.48 10.87
C ALA A 372 -15.01 35.10 11.46
N LEU A 373 -14.24 36.12 11.86
CA LEU A 373 -13.00 36.00 12.60
C LEU A 373 -13.30 36.02 14.11
N PRO A 374 -12.61 35.19 14.93
CA PRO A 374 -12.75 35.25 16.38
C PRO A 374 -12.29 36.61 16.91
N SER A 375 -13.03 37.15 17.87
CA SER A 375 -12.80 38.43 18.54
C SER A 375 -12.71 38.28 20.06
N SER A 376 -12.36 39.35 20.77
CA SER A 376 -12.42 39.39 22.24
C SER A 376 -13.84 39.12 22.77
N ASP A 377 -14.85 39.63 22.07
CA ASP A 377 -16.24 39.55 22.48
C ASP A 377 -16.93 38.26 21.98
N CYS A 378 -16.31 37.59 21.00
CA CYS A 378 -16.79 36.33 20.46
C CYS A 378 -15.62 35.43 20.03
N SER A 379 -15.28 34.46 20.87
CA SER A 379 -14.23 33.48 20.56
C SER A 379 -14.63 32.48 19.46
N LYS A 380 -15.91 32.42 19.08
CA LYS A 380 -16.47 31.45 18.13
C LYS A 380 -16.51 32.07 16.73
N GLY A 381 -15.57 31.71 15.86
CA GLY A 381 -15.52 32.19 14.47
C GLY A 381 -15.19 31.04 13.51
N GLY A 382 -15.95 30.91 12.42
CA GLY A 382 -15.85 29.77 11.51
C GLY A 382 -14.68 29.86 10.53
N LYS A 383 -14.14 31.05 10.28
CA LYS A 383 -13.13 31.28 9.22
C LYS A 383 -11.84 30.49 9.40
N GLY A 384 -11.33 30.42 10.63
CA GLY A 384 -10.08 29.74 10.92
C GLY A 384 -10.21 28.22 11.04
N ALA A 385 -11.35 27.73 11.53
CA ALA A 385 -11.51 26.32 11.91
C ALA A 385 -12.36 25.50 10.95
N TYR A 386 -13.33 26.11 10.27
CA TYR A 386 -14.42 25.41 9.57
C TYR A 386 -14.65 25.83 8.12
N SER A 387 -13.95 26.85 7.63
CA SER A 387 -14.06 27.35 6.25
C SER A 387 -13.82 26.27 5.20
N THR A 388 -12.95 25.29 5.48
CA THR A 388 -12.65 24.13 4.63
C THR A 388 -13.36 22.85 5.06
N SER A 389 -14.17 22.88 6.12
CA SER A 389 -14.85 21.69 6.66
C SER A 389 -16.20 21.40 6.01
N LEU A 390 -16.68 22.32 5.17
CA LEU A 390 -17.99 22.27 4.53
C LEU A 390 -17.84 22.38 3.02
N ASP A 391 -18.59 21.55 2.30
CA ASP A 391 -18.79 21.72 0.87
C ASP A 391 -19.84 22.80 0.62
N HIS A 392 -19.43 23.84 -0.11
CA HIS A 392 -20.26 24.99 -0.45
C HIS A 392 -21.21 24.70 -1.63
N SER A 393 -21.04 23.57 -2.32
CA SER A 393 -21.92 23.16 -3.42
C SER A 393 -23.29 22.67 -2.90
N GLY A 394 -24.39 23.06 -3.55
CA GLY A 394 -25.75 22.62 -3.17
C GLY A 394 -26.42 23.42 -2.04
N TYR A 395 -25.80 24.51 -1.59
CA TYR A 395 -26.28 25.37 -0.51
C TYR A 395 -27.70 25.94 -0.70
N GLU A 396 -28.11 26.17 -1.95
CA GLU A 396 -29.38 26.82 -2.29
C GLU A 396 -30.61 26.06 -1.76
N ASN A 397 -30.50 24.73 -1.64
CA ASN A 397 -31.57 23.82 -1.20
C ASN A 397 -31.56 23.53 0.32
N GLY A 398 -30.64 24.14 1.10
CA GLY A 398 -30.50 23.87 2.54
C GLY A 398 -29.87 22.52 2.88
N ILE A 399 -29.24 21.89 1.88
CA ILE A 399 -28.55 20.60 2.01
C ILE A 399 -27.04 20.84 1.87
N ILE A 400 -26.28 20.36 2.84
CA ILE A 400 -24.83 20.37 2.81
C ILE A 400 -24.37 19.02 2.26
N GLN A 401 -23.71 19.04 1.09
CA GLN A 401 -23.31 17.83 0.38
C GLN A 401 -22.32 16.99 1.19
N ALA A 402 -21.33 17.65 1.80
CA ALA A 402 -20.38 17.02 2.70
C ALA A 402 -19.98 17.99 3.82
N SER A 403 -19.87 17.46 5.03
CA SER A 403 -19.32 18.16 6.19
C SER A 403 -18.36 17.24 6.95
N ALA A 404 -17.31 17.81 7.52
CA ALA A 404 -16.28 17.07 8.24
C ALA A 404 -16.15 17.52 9.70
N PHE A 405 -16.13 16.54 10.61
CA PHE A 405 -15.90 16.72 12.04
C PHE A 405 -14.50 16.18 12.38
N ARG A 406 -13.62 17.07 12.84
CA ARG A 406 -12.20 16.75 13.08
C ARG A 406 -11.99 16.31 14.53
N THR A 407 -11.30 15.20 14.70
CA THR A 407 -10.71 14.77 15.98
C THR A 407 -9.28 14.25 15.76
N TYR A 408 -8.68 13.64 16.77
CA TYR A 408 -7.35 13.04 16.72
C TYR A 408 -7.38 11.63 17.26
N HIS A 409 -6.57 10.78 16.65
CA HIS A 409 -6.28 9.47 17.21
C HIS A 409 -5.38 9.57 18.45
N THR A 410 -5.39 8.51 19.25
CA THR A 410 -4.32 8.25 20.23
C THR A 410 -2.97 8.08 19.51
N PRO A 411 -1.84 8.22 20.20
CA PRO A 411 -0.53 7.91 19.61
C PRO A 411 -0.53 6.51 19.00
N LEU A 412 -0.25 6.42 17.69
CA LEU A 412 -0.19 5.16 16.94
C LEU A 412 1.28 4.86 16.64
N ASN A 413 1.88 3.98 17.44
CA ASN A 413 3.32 3.72 17.37
C ASN A 413 3.60 2.42 16.60
N LYS A 414 2.78 1.39 16.83
CA LYS A 414 2.92 0.10 16.14
C LYS A 414 1.97 0.01 14.97
N GLN A 415 2.33 -0.80 13.99
CA GLN A 415 1.45 -1.06 12.86
C GLN A 415 0.10 -1.68 13.24
N THR A 416 0.10 -2.53 14.28
CA THR A 416 -1.14 -3.06 14.86
C THR A 416 -2.09 -1.95 15.29
N ASP A 417 -1.54 -0.84 15.80
CA ASP A 417 -2.32 0.29 16.31
C ASP A 417 -2.98 1.02 15.14
N TYR A 418 -2.27 1.21 14.01
CA TYR A 418 -2.86 1.76 12.78
C TYR A 418 -3.98 0.88 12.21
N VAL A 419 -3.80 -0.44 12.21
CA VAL A 419 -4.82 -1.37 11.70
C VAL A 419 -6.04 -1.42 12.62
N ASN A 420 -5.82 -1.48 13.93
CA ASN A 420 -6.88 -1.55 14.92
C ASN A 420 -7.64 -0.23 15.04
N SER A 421 -6.96 0.92 15.00
CA SER A 421 -7.61 2.23 15.02
C SER A 421 -8.47 2.46 13.77
N LEU A 422 -7.99 2.05 12.59
CA LEU A 422 -8.77 2.12 11.36
C LEU A 422 -9.99 1.19 11.41
N ARG A 423 -9.84 -0.01 11.98
CA ARG A 423 -10.96 -0.94 12.18
C ARG A 423 -11.99 -0.34 13.13
N ALA A 424 -11.58 0.13 14.30
CA ALA A 424 -12.44 0.75 15.30
C ALA A 424 -13.18 1.98 14.74
N ALA A 425 -12.48 2.86 14.01
CA ALA A 425 -13.10 4.03 13.39
C ALA A 425 -14.13 3.66 12.31
N ARG A 426 -13.89 2.60 11.53
CA ARG A 426 -14.85 2.10 10.52
C ARG A 426 -16.05 1.43 11.15
N ASP A 427 -15.85 0.61 12.18
CA ASP A 427 -16.93 -0.04 12.91
C ASP A 427 -17.84 1.01 13.57
N PHE A 428 -17.22 2.02 14.20
CA PHE A 428 -17.92 3.17 14.75
C PHE A 428 -18.72 3.94 13.68
N SER A 429 -18.08 4.27 12.54
CA SER A 429 -18.76 4.97 11.44
C SER A 429 -19.90 4.15 10.83
N SER A 430 -19.78 2.83 10.77
CA SER A 430 -20.82 1.92 10.29
C SER A 430 -22.01 1.87 11.24
N GLN A 431 -21.75 1.84 12.55
CA GLN A 431 -22.80 1.90 13.57
C GLN A 431 -23.55 3.23 13.50
N MET A 432 -22.83 4.36 13.52
CA MET A 432 -23.44 5.69 13.43
C MET A 432 -24.19 5.91 12.12
N SER A 433 -23.70 5.37 11.00
CA SER A 433 -24.40 5.46 9.73
C SER A 433 -25.74 4.71 9.72
N LYS A 434 -25.92 3.69 10.56
CA LYS A 434 -27.21 2.99 10.71
C LYS A 434 -28.17 3.77 11.60
N ASP A 435 -27.65 4.45 12.61
CA ASP A 435 -28.46 5.24 13.54
C ASP A 435 -28.93 6.57 12.91
N LEU A 436 -28.24 7.04 11.86
CA LEU A 436 -28.55 8.26 11.10
C LEU A 436 -29.44 8.04 9.85
N GLN A 437 -29.74 6.79 9.48
CA GLN A 437 -30.63 6.41 8.38
C GLN A 437 -32.01 6.05 8.92
#